data_AF-A0AAI7ZFK1-F1
#
_entry.id   AF-A0AAI7ZFK1-F1
#
_cell.length_a   1.000
_cell.length_b   1.000
_cell.length_c   1.000
_cell.angle_alpha   90.00
_cell.angle_beta   90.00
_cell.angle_gamma   90.00
#
_symmetry.space_group_name_H-M   'P 1'
#
loop_
_entity.id
_entity.type
_entity.pdbx_description
1 polymer ?
#
loop_
_entity_poly.entity_id
_entity_poly.type
_entity_poly.pdbx_seq_one_letter_code
_entity_poly.pdbx_strand_id
1 'polypeptide(L)'
;MDLAQQRILAQANQYPFLLLPIHLALQNTGAGTGFLRWRRHDRSAMGVALWRELMESAATPHNFLEDLHAIEVQRVVINMQVSLLHTLGRQARDCAVKLEDADAYLLRRHAPPADRSQP
;
A
#
# COMPACT_ATOMS: atom_id res chain seq x y z
N MET A 1 -6.41 4.26 5.97
CA MET A 1 -5.43 4.24 4.86
C MET A 1 -5.97 4.97 3.64
N ASP A 2 -7.21 4.70 3.25
CA ASP A 2 -7.77 5.21 2.00
C ASP A 2 -7.83 6.75 1.89
N LEU A 3 -8.11 7.47 2.99
CA LEU A 3 -8.23 8.94 2.97
C LEU A 3 -6.96 9.67 2.50
N ALA A 4 -5.77 9.19 2.91
CA ALA A 4 -4.51 9.82 2.50
C ALA A 4 -4.24 9.59 0.99
N GLN A 5 -4.56 8.39 0.50
CA GLN A 5 -4.48 8.06 -0.92
C GLN A 5 -5.47 8.88 -1.75
N GLN A 6 -6.71 9.01 -1.28
CA GLN A 6 -7.75 9.82 -1.92
C GLN A 6 -7.34 11.29 -2.02
N ARG A 7 -6.70 11.85 -0.98
CA ARG A 7 -6.20 13.24 -1.00
C ARG A 7 -5.14 13.47 -2.08
N ILE A 8 -4.13 12.59 -2.16
CA ILE A 8 -3.12 12.70 -3.22
C ILE A 8 -3.76 12.52 -4.60
N LEU A 9 -4.66 11.55 -4.77
CA LEU A 9 -5.34 11.33 -6.04
C LEU A 9 -6.17 12.54 -6.46
N ALA A 10 -6.84 13.21 -5.52
CA ALA A 10 -7.57 14.43 -5.81
C ALA A 10 -6.63 15.55 -6.28
N GLN A 11 -5.48 15.74 -5.61
CA GLN A 11 -4.50 16.75 -5.99
C GLN A 11 -3.85 16.45 -7.36
N ALA A 12 -3.38 15.21 -7.57
CA ALA A 12 -2.66 14.81 -8.77
C ALA A 12 -3.56 14.69 -10.01
N ASN A 13 -4.88 14.56 -9.82
CA ASN A 13 -5.87 14.49 -10.90
C ASN A 13 -6.72 15.77 -10.98
N GLN A 14 -6.15 16.92 -10.66
CA GLN A 14 -6.75 18.24 -10.85
C GLN A 14 -6.04 19.04 -11.95
N TYR A 15 -6.67 20.09 -12.45
CA TYR A 15 -5.99 21.04 -13.33
C TYR A 15 -4.83 21.71 -12.56
N PRO A 16 -3.65 21.88 -13.18
CA PRO A 16 -3.34 21.61 -14.58
C PRO A 16 -2.77 20.20 -14.85
N PHE A 17 -2.57 19.37 -13.82
CA PHE A 17 -1.98 18.02 -13.93
C PHE A 17 -2.80 17.04 -14.78
N LEU A 18 -4.12 17.23 -14.90
CA LEU A 18 -4.98 16.44 -15.78
C LEU A 18 -4.55 16.47 -17.26
N LEU A 19 -3.84 17.52 -17.69
CA LEU A 19 -3.38 17.67 -19.07
C LEU A 19 -2.09 16.89 -19.36
N LEU A 20 -1.44 16.35 -18.32
CA LEU A 20 -0.24 15.56 -18.48
C LEU A 20 -0.56 14.23 -19.17
N PRO A 21 0.38 13.67 -19.95
CA PRO A 21 0.18 12.40 -20.66
C PRO A 21 0.03 11.19 -19.70
N ILE A 22 0.31 11.40 -18.41
CA ILE A 22 0.27 10.41 -17.35
C ILE A 22 -0.49 10.97 -16.16
N HIS A 23 -1.06 10.09 -15.35
CA HIS A 23 -1.77 10.45 -14.14
C HIS A 23 -1.43 9.47 -13.01
N LEU A 24 -1.72 9.89 -11.77
CA LEU A 24 -1.60 9.02 -10.62
C LEU A 24 -2.90 8.26 -10.39
N ALA A 25 -2.81 6.95 -10.27
CA ALA A 25 -3.97 6.07 -10.07
C ALA A 25 -3.76 5.10 -8.91
N LEU A 26 -4.87 4.69 -8.28
CA LEU A 26 -4.87 3.59 -7.30
C LEU A 26 -4.89 2.24 -8.03
N GLN A 27 -3.98 1.35 -7.64
CA GLN A 27 -3.98 -0.05 -8.06
C GLN A 27 -4.19 -0.95 -6.84
N ASN A 28 -5.30 -1.69 -6.85
CA ASN A 28 -5.58 -2.70 -5.84
C ASN A 28 -4.79 -3.98 -6.11
N THR A 29 -4.37 -4.64 -5.03
CA THR A 29 -3.70 -5.94 -5.06
C THR A 29 -4.62 -7.02 -4.50
N GLY A 30 -4.32 -8.29 -4.82
CA GLY A 30 -5.06 -9.44 -4.26
C GLY A 30 -4.95 -9.58 -2.72
N ALA A 31 -4.01 -8.86 -2.09
CA ALA A 31 -3.86 -8.83 -0.63
C ALA A 31 -4.78 -7.81 0.06
N GLY A 32 -5.68 -7.14 -0.68
CA GLY A 32 -6.59 -6.14 -0.13
C GLY A 32 -5.95 -4.78 0.16
N THR A 33 -4.71 -4.55 -0.30
CA THR A 33 -4.04 -3.25 -0.23
C THR A 33 -4.04 -2.56 -1.59
N GLY A 34 -4.14 -1.24 -1.59
CA GLY A 34 -4.03 -0.40 -2.78
C GLY A 34 -2.73 0.41 -2.79
N PHE A 35 -2.10 0.54 -3.94
CA PHE A 35 -0.88 1.34 -4.14
C PHE A 35 -1.10 2.41 -5.19
N LEU A 36 -0.50 3.58 -4.97
CA LEU A 36 -0.50 4.66 -5.96
C LEU A 36 0.56 4.40 -7.03
N ARG A 37 0.20 4.54 -8.31
CA ARG A 37 1.10 4.34 -9.44
C ARG A 37 0.85 5.37 -10.54
N TRP A 38 1.93 5.82 -11.15
CA TRP A 38 1.88 6.54 -12.41
C TRP A 38 1.38 5.62 -13.51
N ARG A 39 0.48 6.11 -14.35
CA ARG A 39 -0.08 5.38 -15.48
C ARG A 39 -0.36 6.31 -16.64
N ARG A 40 -0.25 5.80 -17.87
CA ARG A 40 -0.85 6.47 -19.03
C ARG A 40 -2.38 6.40 -18.98
N HIS A 41 -3.03 7.38 -19.60
CA HIS A 41 -4.50 7.46 -19.68
C HIS A 41 -5.11 6.26 -20.41
N ASP A 42 -4.47 5.83 -21.50
CA ASP A 42 -4.80 4.64 -22.30
C ASP A 42 -4.49 3.30 -21.60
N ARG A 43 -3.88 3.35 -20.41
CA ARG A 43 -3.46 2.19 -19.61
C ARG A 43 -2.36 1.32 -20.24
N SER A 44 -1.69 1.80 -21.30
CA SER A 44 -0.68 1.02 -22.02
C SER A 44 0.61 0.81 -21.22
N ALA A 45 0.95 1.74 -20.31
CA ALA A 45 2.13 1.67 -19.48
C ALA A 45 1.86 2.17 -18.05
N MET A 46 2.69 1.70 -17.11
CA MET A 46 2.64 2.12 -15.71
C MET A 46 4.03 2.12 -15.06
N GLY A 47 4.16 2.87 -13.96
CA GLY A 47 5.35 2.89 -13.11
C GLY A 47 6.13 4.20 -13.18
N VAL A 48 7.13 4.31 -12.30
CA VAL A 48 7.92 5.53 -12.09
C VAL A 48 8.74 5.97 -13.31
N ALA A 49 9.00 5.06 -14.27
CA ALA A 49 9.68 5.41 -15.52
C ALA A 49 8.90 6.49 -16.30
N LEU A 50 7.56 6.42 -16.30
CA LEU A 50 6.71 7.42 -16.94
C LEU A 50 6.88 8.81 -16.32
N TRP A 51 6.99 8.88 -14.99
CA TRP A 51 7.23 10.14 -14.29
C TRP A 51 8.64 10.68 -14.58
N ARG A 52 9.66 9.81 -14.67
CA ARG A 52 11.02 10.22 -15.07
C ARG A 52 11.06 10.79 -16.47
N GLU A 53 10.45 10.10 -17.44
CA GLU A 53 10.31 10.60 -18.82
C GLU A 53 9.65 11.99 -18.85
N LEU A 54 8.63 12.21 -18.01
CA LEU A 54 7.99 13.52 -17.89
C LEU A 54 8.94 14.57 -17.29
N MET A 55 9.69 14.25 -16.24
CA MET A 55 10.66 15.16 -15.64
C MET A 55 11.83 15.52 -16.57
N GLU A 56 12.25 14.59 -17.42
CA GLU A 56 13.37 14.76 -18.36
C GLU A 56 12.96 15.47 -19.67
N SER A 57 11.66 15.49 -19.97
CA SER A 57 11.13 16.11 -21.19
C SER A 57 11.27 17.63 -21.16
N ALA A 58 11.95 18.19 -22.17
CA ALA A 58 12.01 19.63 -22.39
C ALA A 58 10.64 20.28 -22.67
N ALA A 59 9.63 19.47 -23.01
CA ALA A 59 8.25 19.94 -23.19
C ALA A 59 7.51 20.14 -21.86
N THR A 60 8.04 19.64 -20.74
CA THR A 60 7.45 19.82 -19.42
C THR A 60 7.75 21.23 -18.92
N PRO A 61 6.74 22.07 -18.66
CA PRO A 61 6.99 23.44 -18.23
C PRO A 61 7.61 23.46 -16.83
N HIS A 62 8.61 24.34 -16.63
CA HIS A 62 9.43 24.35 -15.40
C HIS A 62 8.61 24.55 -14.12
N ASN A 63 7.51 25.30 -14.19
CA ASN A 63 6.63 25.55 -13.05
C ASN A 63 5.90 24.29 -12.55
N PHE A 64 5.91 23.17 -13.29
CA PHE A 64 5.37 21.89 -12.83
C PHE A 64 6.40 21.01 -12.13
N LEU A 65 7.70 21.28 -12.27
CA LEU A 65 8.74 20.34 -11.84
C LEU A 65 8.74 20.17 -10.31
N GLU A 66 8.58 21.26 -9.56
CA GLU A 66 8.50 21.19 -8.09
C GLU A 66 7.27 20.41 -7.62
N ASP A 67 6.10 20.67 -8.21
CA ASP A 67 4.87 19.97 -7.86
C ASP A 67 4.91 18.49 -8.26
N LEU A 68 5.43 18.16 -9.44
CA LEU A 68 5.61 16.78 -9.90
C LEU A 68 6.56 16.01 -9.00
N HIS A 69 7.64 16.66 -8.55
CA HIS A 69 8.53 16.10 -7.55
C HIS A 69 7.82 15.88 -6.21
N ALA A 70 7.06 16.86 -5.73
CA ALA A 70 6.31 16.73 -4.49
C ALA A 70 5.30 15.56 -4.53
N ILE A 71 4.56 15.41 -5.64
CA ILE A 71 3.62 14.30 -5.83
C ILE A 71 4.36 12.95 -5.80
N GLU A 72 5.52 12.83 -6.44
CA GLU A 72 6.30 11.58 -6.41
C GLU A 72 6.81 11.26 -5.00
N VAL A 73 7.30 12.26 -4.25
CA VAL A 73 7.69 12.08 -2.84
C VAL A 73 6.51 11.58 -2.02
N GLN A 74 5.34 12.21 -2.14
CA GLN A 74 4.16 11.79 -1.40
C GLN A 74 3.70 10.38 -1.80
N ARG A 75 3.73 10.03 -3.10
CA ARG A 75 3.41 8.69 -3.59
C ARG A 75 4.33 7.63 -2.95
N VAL A 76 5.63 7.89 -2.91
CA VAL A 76 6.62 7.00 -2.29
C VAL A 76 6.33 6.80 -0.80
N VAL A 77 6.11 7.90 -0.06
CA VAL A 77 5.82 7.86 1.38
C VAL A 77 4.54 7.09 1.67
N ILE A 78 3.45 7.38 0.96
CA ILE A 78 2.17 6.68 1.16
C ILE A 78 2.29 5.19 0.85
N ASN A 79 2.93 4.83 -0.27
CA ASN A 79 3.10 3.42 -0.63
C ASN A 79 3.98 2.68 0.41
N MET A 80 4.98 3.35 0.97
CA MET A 80 5.77 2.81 2.09
C MET A 80 4.89 2.59 3.32
N GLN A 81 4.09 3.58 3.73
CA GLN A 81 3.18 3.47 4.86
C GLN A 81 2.18 2.31 4.68
N VAL A 82 1.58 2.17 3.49
CA VAL A 82 0.69 1.05 3.15
C VAL A 82 1.40 -0.29 3.36
N SER A 83 2.63 -0.41 2.86
CA SER A 83 3.44 -1.63 2.98
C SER A 83 3.76 -1.96 4.44
N LEU A 84 4.16 -0.96 5.23
CA LEU A 84 4.48 -1.11 6.65
C LEU A 84 3.24 -1.52 7.45
N LEU A 85 2.12 -0.82 7.31
CA LEU A 85 0.90 -1.13 8.07
C LEU A 85 0.37 -2.53 7.73
N HIS A 86 0.38 -2.90 6.45
CA HIS A 86 -0.04 -4.24 6.04
C HIS A 86 0.86 -5.32 6.66
N THR A 87 2.18 -5.11 6.66
CA THR A 87 3.14 -6.04 7.25
C THR A 87 2.95 -6.15 8.75
N LEU A 88 2.83 -5.02 9.46
CA LEU A 88 2.56 -4.99 10.90
C LEU A 88 1.25 -5.69 11.25
N GLY A 89 0.18 -5.45 10.49
CA GLY A 89 -1.11 -6.10 10.70
C GLY A 89 -1.10 -7.61 10.42
N ARG A 90 -0.25 -8.08 9.51
CA ARG A 90 0.00 -9.53 9.34
C ARG A 90 0.75 -10.09 10.54
N GLN A 91 1.87 -9.47 10.93
CA GLN A 91 2.68 -9.91 12.06
C GLN A 91 1.91 -9.93 13.38
N ALA A 92 1.05 -8.93 13.63
CA ALA A 92 0.22 -8.88 14.83
C ALA A 92 -0.77 -10.06 14.89
N ARG A 93 -1.38 -10.44 13.77
CA ARG A 93 -2.28 -11.60 13.69
C ARG A 93 -1.53 -12.91 13.89
N ASP A 94 -0.40 -13.07 13.21
CA ASP A 94 0.44 -14.26 13.34
C ASP A 94 0.95 -14.42 14.80
N CYS A 95 1.25 -13.31 15.47
CA CYS A 95 1.63 -13.29 16.88
C CYS A 95 0.47 -13.76 17.78
N ALA A 96 -0.73 -13.22 17.58
CA ALA A 96 -1.91 -13.61 18.37
C ALA A 96 -2.21 -15.10 18.27
N VAL A 97 -2.17 -15.67 17.05
CA VAL A 97 -2.36 -17.11 16.83
C VAL A 97 -1.31 -17.94 17.58
N LYS A 98 -0.04 -17.56 17.51
CA LYS A 98 1.03 -18.30 18.20
C LYS A 98 0.92 -18.24 19.73
N LEU A 99 0.44 -17.13 20.28
CA LEU A 99 0.19 -17.00 21.71
C LEU A 99 -0.97 -17.89 22.14
N GLU A 100 -2.08 -17.89 21.40
CA GLU A 100 -3.22 -18.77 21.64
C GLU A 100 -2.82 -20.26 21.57
N ASP A 101 -2.02 -20.64 20.57
CA ASP A 101 -1.48 -22.00 20.46
C ASP A 101 -0.64 -22.37 21.69
N ALA A 102 0.25 -21.47 22.14
CA ALA A 102 1.09 -21.70 23.31
C ALA A 102 0.27 -21.93 24.58
N ASP A 103 -0.76 -21.10 24.80
CA ASP A 103 -1.69 -21.24 25.92
C ASP A 103 -2.47 -22.57 25.84
N ALA A 104 -2.95 -22.93 24.64
CA ALA A 104 -3.65 -24.21 24.42
C ALA A 104 -2.76 -25.43 24.73
N TYR A 105 -1.48 -25.39 24.37
CA TYR A 105 -0.52 -26.45 24.71
C TYR A 105 -0.32 -26.58 26.21
N LEU A 106 -0.20 -25.45 26.92
CA LEU A 106 -0.04 -25.42 28.38
C LEU A 106 -1.28 -26.00 29.07
N LEU A 107 -2.48 -25.55 28.68
CA LEU A 107 -3.75 -26.04 29.21
C LEU A 107 -3.91 -27.55 28.99
N ARG A 108 -3.58 -28.05 27.79
CA ARG A 108 -3.62 -29.48 27.47
C ARG A 108 -2.70 -30.32 28.35
N ARG A 109 -1.53 -29.78 28.75
CA ARG A 109 -0.58 -30.47 29.64
C ARG A 109 -1.03 -30.46 31.09
N HIS A 110 -1.71 -29.42 31.55
CA HIS A 110 -2.27 -29.33 32.90
C HIS A 110 -3.61 -30.04 33.06
N ALA A 111 -4.30 -30.35 31.95
CA ALA A 111 -5.51 -31.14 32.00
C ALA A 111 -5.22 -32.48 32.71
N PRO A 112 -6.00 -32.85 33.75
CA PRO A 112 -5.82 -34.12 34.43
C PRO A 112 -5.96 -35.26 33.41
N PRO A 113 -5.26 -36.39 33.61
CA PRO A 113 -5.46 -37.56 32.77
C PRO A 113 -6.96 -37.88 32.77
N ALA A 114 -7.57 -37.95 31.58
CA ALA A 114 -8.94 -38.39 31.46
C ALA A 114 -9.07 -39.71 32.22
N ASP A 115 -9.97 -39.74 33.20
CA ASP A 115 -10.21 -40.91 34.04
C ASP A 115 -10.58 -42.08 33.12
N ARG A 116 -9.57 -42.91 32.80
CA ARG A 116 -9.75 -44.18 32.09
C ARG A 116 -10.26 -45.20 33.10
N SER A 117 -11.38 -44.87 33.73
CA SER A 117 -12.06 -45.73 34.67
C SER A 117 -13.55 -45.59 34.39
N GLN A 118 -14.07 -46.39 33.47
CA GLN A 118 -15.35 -47.03 33.70
C GLN A 118 -15.45 -48.34 32.90
N PRO A 119 -16.13 -49.35 33.47
CA PRO A 119 -16.06 -50.77 33.10
C PRO A 119 -16.79 -51.12 31.81
#